data_AF-A0A316KEM0-F1
#
_entry.id   AF-A0A316KEM0-F1
#
_cell.length_a   1.000
_cell.length_b   1.000
_cell.length_c   1.000
_cell.angle_alpha   90.00
_cell.angle_beta   90.00
_cell.angle_gamma   90.00
#
_symmetry.space_group_name_H-M   'P 1'
#
loop_
_entity.id
_entity.type
_entity.pdbx_description
1 polymer ?
#
loop_
_entity_poly.entity_id
_entity_poly.type
_entity_poly.pdbx_seq_one_letter_code
_entity_poly.pdbx_strand_id
1 'polypeptide(L)'
;MKHAILILALIGGSFAFGQSESRVEKKYERYENGELKEDKYYLEENGRAIAGEDFDMPEFAEMEAKMAAKQAEMEQRMQEMQQRSEQMMQKAQSDMDLRMQEMDQRMKEMQQRMDQRMQEMQNRQQQMQQQQPSQTPQMAPPANNATPNNLGTTFQT
;
A
#
# COMPACT_ATOMS: atom_id res chain seq x y z
N MET A 1 27.63 41.03 -60.25
CA MET A 1 28.16 41.46 -58.94
C MET A 1 27.79 40.36 -57.94
N LYS A 2 28.63 39.34 -57.75
CA LYS A 2 29.49 39.11 -56.56
C LYS A 2 28.78 39.41 -55.22
N HIS A 3 28.64 38.36 -54.42
CA HIS A 3 27.94 38.23 -53.13
C HIS A 3 28.36 39.25 -52.06
N ALA A 4 27.40 39.64 -51.22
CA ALA A 4 27.59 39.89 -49.78
C ALA A 4 26.23 40.09 -49.09
N ILE A 5 25.61 39.01 -48.58
CA ILE A 5 24.61 39.16 -47.51
C ILE A 5 25.39 39.00 -46.21
N LEU A 6 25.57 40.12 -45.54
CA LEU A 6 26.36 40.30 -44.33
C LEU A 6 25.48 39.87 -43.15
N ILE A 7 25.63 38.61 -42.69
CA ILE A 7 24.97 38.14 -41.46
C ILE A 7 25.77 38.71 -40.28
N LEU A 8 25.29 39.86 -39.79
CA LEU A 8 25.80 40.53 -38.60
C LEU A 8 25.35 39.76 -37.34
N ALA A 9 26.13 38.74 -36.98
CA ALA A 9 26.09 38.14 -35.65
C ALA A 9 26.81 39.08 -34.67
N LEU A 10 26.07 40.00 -34.04
CA LEU A 10 26.56 40.77 -32.90
C LEU A 10 26.25 40.01 -31.61
N ILE A 11 27.28 39.33 -31.11
CA ILE A 11 27.38 38.84 -29.74
C ILE A 11 27.78 40.03 -28.85
N GLY A 12 27.05 40.27 -27.76
CA GLY A 12 27.57 41.07 -26.65
C GLY A 12 26.52 41.67 -25.71
N GLY A 13 26.41 41.10 -24.51
CA GLY A 13 26.08 41.89 -23.31
C GLY A 13 24.73 41.64 -22.63
N SER A 14 24.72 40.65 -21.73
CA SER A 14 24.32 40.82 -20.33
C SER A 14 22.88 41.25 -19.95
N PHE A 15 22.17 40.26 -19.39
CA PHE A 15 21.16 40.32 -18.32
C PHE A 15 19.81 41.00 -18.60
N ALA A 16 18.76 40.19 -18.77
CA ALA A 16 17.65 40.17 -17.82
C ALA A 16 16.81 38.90 -18.02
N PHE A 17 16.50 38.25 -16.91
CA PHE A 17 15.50 37.20 -16.80
C PHE A 17 14.16 37.68 -17.39
N GLY A 18 13.58 36.85 -18.26
CA GLY A 18 12.21 36.98 -18.72
C GLY A 18 11.86 35.74 -19.51
N GLN A 19 11.27 34.74 -18.86
CA GLN A 19 10.42 33.76 -19.56
C GLN A 19 9.24 34.55 -20.12
N SER A 20 9.42 35.16 -21.29
CA SER A 20 8.35 35.71 -22.09
C SER A 20 8.08 34.67 -23.16
N GLU A 21 6.96 33.97 -23.06
CA GLU A 21 6.42 33.19 -24.19
C GLU A 21 6.15 34.19 -25.32
N SER A 22 7.15 34.42 -26.18
CA SER A 22 6.99 35.35 -27.28
C SER A 22 6.23 34.65 -28.39
N ARG A 23 4.92 34.88 -28.42
CA ARG A 23 4.11 34.66 -29.61
C ARG A 23 4.45 35.77 -30.59
N VAL A 24 5.09 35.41 -31.69
CA VAL A 24 5.49 36.35 -32.74
C VAL A 24 4.68 36.06 -33.98
N GLU A 25 3.88 37.03 -34.43
CA GLU A 25 3.19 36.96 -35.71
C GLU A 25 4.20 37.15 -36.84
N LYS A 26 4.21 36.23 -37.79
CA LYS A 26 5.06 36.27 -38.98
C LYS A 26 4.21 36.17 -40.23
N LYS A 27 4.68 36.88 -41.25
CA LYS A 27 4.10 36.92 -42.59
C LYS A 27 4.91 36.04 -43.53
N TYR A 28 4.25 35.12 -44.21
CA TYR A 28 4.80 34.32 -45.31
C TYR A 28 4.27 34.85 -46.64
N GLU A 29 5.18 35.31 -47.50
CA GLU A 29 4.85 35.74 -48.85
C GLU A 29 5.58 34.84 -49.86
N ARG A 30 4.83 34.19 -50.76
CA ARG A 30 5.41 33.43 -51.89
C ARG A 30 5.17 34.17 -53.19
N TYR A 31 6.26 34.45 -53.91
CA TYR A 31 6.22 35.06 -55.23
C TYR A 31 6.59 34.03 -56.31
N GLU A 32 5.85 33.99 -57.41
CA GLU A 32 6.14 33.16 -58.58
C GLU A 32 6.08 34.03 -59.83
N ASN A 33 7.15 34.02 -60.64
CA ASN A 33 7.31 34.87 -61.83
C ASN A 33 7.10 36.38 -61.56
N GLY A 34 7.36 36.83 -60.33
CA GLY A 34 7.20 38.22 -59.92
C GLY A 34 5.79 38.60 -59.45
N GLU A 35 4.82 37.67 -59.47
CA GLU A 35 3.50 37.87 -58.88
C GLU A 35 3.43 37.24 -57.49
N LEU A 36 2.82 37.95 -56.54
CA LEU A 36 2.49 37.40 -55.22
C LEU A 36 1.41 36.31 -55.40
N LYS A 37 1.73 35.08 -55.02
CA LYS A 37 0.84 33.92 -55.11
C LYS A 37 0.23 33.53 -53.78
N GLU A 38 0.97 33.71 -52.68
CA GLU A 38 0.47 33.44 -51.34
C GLU A 38 0.90 34.53 -50.38
N ASP A 39 -0.06 35.02 -49.61
CA ASP A 39 0.13 35.93 -48.49
C ASP A 39 -0.58 35.31 -47.30
N LYS A 40 0.19 34.86 -46.29
CA LYS A 40 -0.36 34.15 -45.12
C LYS A 40 0.30 34.64 -43.84
N TYR A 41 -0.50 34.70 -42.77
CA TYR A 41 -0.06 35.05 -41.43
C TYR A 41 -0.04 33.80 -40.54
N TYR A 42 1.00 33.66 -39.73
CA TYR A 42 1.11 32.57 -38.76
C TYR A 42 1.81 33.04 -37.48
N LEU A 43 1.40 32.47 -36.35
CA LEU A 43 1.99 32.70 -35.04
C LEU A 43 3.10 31.67 -34.81
N GLU A 44 4.29 32.14 -34.45
CA GLU A 44 5.36 31.31 -33.92
C GLU A 44 5.42 31.44 -32.40
N GLU A 45 5.47 30.30 -31.72
CA GLU A 45 5.75 30.22 -30.28
C GLU A 45 6.97 29.32 -30.10
N ASN A 46 8.02 29.84 -29.46
CA ASN A 46 9.30 29.12 -29.26
C ASN A 46 9.94 28.59 -30.56
N GLY A 47 9.82 29.33 -31.66
CA GLY A 47 10.39 28.96 -32.97
C GLY A 47 9.63 27.85 -33.71
N ARG A 48 8.43 27.50 -33.26
CA ARG A 48 7.51 26.59 -33.96
C ARG A 48 6.26 27.35 -34.36
N ALA A 49 5.83 27.19 -35.60
CA ALA A 49 4.54 27.71 -36.04
C ALA A 49 3.41 26.95 -35.31
N ILE A 50 2.48 27.65 -34.70
CA ILE A 50 1.43 27.05 -33.85
C ILE A 50 0.00 27.30 -34.35
N ALA A 51 -0.27 28.41 -35.06
CA ALA A 51 -1.59 28.71 -35.63
C ALA A 51 -1.52 29.90 -36.59
N GLY A 52 -2.26 29.85 -37.70
CA GLY A 52 -2.53 30.98 -38.59
C GLY A 52 -3.90 30.78 -39.22
N GLU A 53 -4.71 31.83 -39.35
CA GLU A 53 -6.11 31.74 -39.81
C GLU A 53 -6.25 31.05 -41.19
N ASP A 54 -5.17 31.06 -41.99
CA ASP A 54 -5.06 30.45 -43.33
C ASP A 54 -4.05 29.29 -43.45
N PHE A 55 -3.52 28.81 -42.31
CA PHE A 55 -2.49 27.77 -42.26
C PHE A 55 -3.05 26.49 -41.63
N ASP A 56 -3.69 25.64 -42.44
CA ASP A 56 -3.90 24.24 -42.09
C ASP A 56 -2.53 23.58 -41.94
N MET A 57 -2.14 23.28 -40.71
CA MET A 57 -0.86 22.68 -40.38
C MET A 57 -1.08 21.19 -40.13
N PRO A 58 -0.99 20.32 -41.16
CA PRO A 58 -1.33 18.90 -41.04
C PRO A 58 -0.51 18.17 -39.97
N GLU A 59 0.71 18.65 -39.72
CA GLU A 59 1.61 18.12 -38.69
C GLU A 59 1.05 18.32 -37.27
N PHE A 60 0.29 19.39 -37.01
CA PHE A 60 -0.35 19.64 -35.72
C PHE A 60 -1.54 18.71 -35.50
N ALA A 61 -2.38 18.53 -36.52
CA ALA A 61 -3.51 17.60 -36.47
C ALA A 61 -3.04 16.14 -36.26
N GLU A 62 -1.95 15.74 -36.92
CA GLU A 62 -1.35 14.41 -36.74
C GLU A 62 -0.73 14.26 -35.33
N MET A 63 -0.08 15.31 -34.82
CA MET A 63 0.48 15.32 -33.46
C MET A 63 -0.62 15.22 -32.40
N GLU A 64 -1.74 15.93 -32.58
CA GLU A 64 -2.90 15.87 -31.69
C GLU A 64 -3.54 14.47 -31.70
N ALA A 65 -3.76 13.90 -32.89
CA ALA A 65 -4.26 12.53 -33.03
C ALA A 65 -3.34 11.51 -32.36
N LYS A 66 -2.02 11.69 -32.47
CA LYS A 66 -1.04 10.82 -31.82
C LYS A 66 -1.03 10.96 -30.30
N MET A 67 -1.18 12.18 -29.78
CA MET A 67 -1.31 12.40 -28.33
C MET A 67 -2.61 11.78 -27.79
N ALA A 68 -3.73 11.97 -28.49
CA ALA A 68 -5.01 11.38 -28.13
C ALA A 68 -4.94 9.84 -28.12
N ALA A 69 -4.34 9.23 -29.15
CA ALA A 69 -4.16 7.78 -29.21
C ALA A 69 -3.30 7.25 -28.04
N LYS A 70 -2.21 7.96 -27.69
CA LYS A 70 -1.34 7.59 -26.58
C LYS A 70 -2.04 7.72 -25.22
N GLN A 71 -2.89 8.73 -25.07
CA GLN A 71 -3.70 8.91 -23.86
C GLN A 71 -4.73 7.79 -23.71
N ALA A 72 -5.41 7.41 -24.81
CA ALA A 72 -6.34 6.30 -24.80
C ALA A 72 -5.67 4.95 -24.46
N GLU A 73 -4.47 4.68 -24.97
CA GLU A 73 -3.71 3.47 -24.60
C GLU A 73 -3.34 3.46 -23.11
N MET A 74 -2.92 4.60 -22.56
CA MET A 74 -2.60 4.74 -21.15
C MET A 74 -3.82 4.49 -20.28
N GLU A 75 -4.97 5.05 -20.66
CA GLU A 75 -6.23 4.88 -19.93
C GLU A 75 -6.71 3.43 -19.94
N GLN A 76 -6.61 2.74 -21.08
CA GLN A 76 -6.91 1.31 -21.17
C GLN A 76 -6.01 0.47 -20.25
N ARG A 77 -4.70 0.71 -20.25
CA ARG A 77 -3.78 0.01 -19.34
C ARG A 77 -4.09 0.28 -17.87
N MET A 78 -4.51 1.50 -17.55
CA MET A 78 -4.86 1.87 -16.18
C MET A 78 -6.12 1.13 -15.72
N GLN A 79 -7.15 1.06 -16.58
CA GLN A 79 -8.36 0.27 -16.30
C GLN A 79 -8.04 -1.22 -16.13
N GLU A 80 -7.20 -1.79 -16.98
CA GLU A 80 -6.82 -3.20 -16.89
C GLU A 80 -6.04 -3.50 -15.58
N MET A 81 -5.14 -2.60 -15.19
CA MET A 81 -4.43 -2.68 -13.92
C MET A 81 -5.37 -2.57 -12.72
N GLN A 82 -6.36 -1.67 -12.79
CA GLN A 82 -7.35 -1.48 -11.75
C GLN A 82 -8.23 -2.72 -11.57
N GLN A 83 -8.75 -3.29 -12.65
CA GLN A 83 -9.52 -4.54 -12.61
C GLN A 83 -8.71 -5.70 -12.01
N ARG A 84 -7.45 -5.83 -12.40
CA ARG A 84 -6.56 -6.86 -11.85
C ARG A 84 -6.28 -6.65 -10.36
N SER A 85 -6.15 -5.41 -9.92
CA SER A 85 -5.96 -5.07 -8.51
C SER A 85 -7.20 -5.42 -7.69
N GLU A 86 -8.39 -5.03 -8.16
CA GLU A 86 -9.67 -5.34 -7.52
C GLU A 86 -9.89 -6.85 -7.41
N GLN A 87 -9.59 -7.61 -8.48
CA GLN A 87 -9.69 -9.06 -8.46
C GLN A 87 -8.73 -9.69 -7.44
N MET A 88 -7.49 -9.20 -7.36
CA MET A 88 -6.52 -9.67 -6.37
C MET A 88 -6.98 -9.37 -4.94
N MET A 89 -7.55 -8.19 -4.71
CA MET A 89 -8.05 -7.77 -3.41
C MET A 89 -9.27 -8.63 -2.98
N GLN A 90 -10.22 -8.87 -3.87
CA GLN A 90 -11.34 -9.77 -3.59
C GLN A 90 -10.87 -11.19 -3.25
N LYS A 91 -9.90 -11.71 -4.02
CA LYS A 91 -9.34 -13.04 -3.73
C LYS A 91 -8.66 -13.07 -2.37
N ALA A 92 -7.86 -12.06 -2.04
CA ALA A 92 -7.20 -11.96 -0.74
C ALA A 92 -8.19 -11.84 0.43
N GLN A 93 -9.28 -11.08 0.26
CA GLN A 93 -10.36 -11.00 1.27
C GLN A 93 -11.03 -12.35 1.45
N SER A 94 -11.42 -13.02 0.37
CA SER A 94 -12.08 -14.33 0.45
C SER A 94 -11.22 -15.39 1.14
N ASP A 95 -9.90 -15.37 0.91
CA ASP A 95 -8.96 -16.30 1.55
C ASP A 95 -8.76 -15.97 3.05
N MET A 96 -8.76 -14.68 3.41
CA MET A 96 -8.70 -14.24 4.80
C MET A 96 -9.98 -14.66 5.56
N ASP A 97 -11.15 -14.47 4.96
CA ASP A 97 -12.43 -14.88 5.54
C ASP A 97 -12.47 -16.40 5.77
N LEU A 98 -12.01 -17.18 4.79
CA LEU A 98 -11.95 -18.64 4.90
C LEU A 98 -11.03 -19.09 6.04
N ARG A 99 -9.84 -18.47 6.13
CA ARG A 99 -8.91 -18.72 7.24
C ARG A 99 -9.48 -18.34 8.60
N MET A 100 -10.22 -17.24 8.68
CA MET A 100 -10.83 -16.79 9.92
C MET A 100 -11.93 -17.76 10.37
N GLN A 101 -12.74 -18.25 9.44
CA GLN A 101 -13.73 -19.31 9.72
C GLN A 101 -13.08 -20.62 10.17
N GLU A 102 -12.00 -21.05 9.53
CA GLU A 102 -11.28 -22.26 9.95
C GLU A 102 -10.71 -22.11 11.37
N MET A 103 -10.13 -20.93 11.67
CA MET A 103 -9.61 -20.64 13.01
C MET A 103 -10.72 -20.64 14.07
N ASP A 104 -11.88 -20.04 13.76
CA ASP A 104 -13.04 -20.01 14.66
C ASP A 104 -13.60 -21.42 14.92
N GLN A 105 -13.67 -22.28 13.89
CA GLN A 105 -14.03 -23.69 14.06
C GLN A 105 -13.05 -24.43 14.96
N ARG A 106 -11.74 -24.28 14.72
CA ARG A 106 -10.71 -24.91 15.57
C ARG A 106 -10.79 -24.46 17.02
N MET A 107 -11.06 -23.18 17.27
CA MET A 107 -11.27 -22.66 18.62
C MET A 107 -12.51 -23.29 19.28
N LYS A 108 -13.63 -23.37 18.57
CA LYS A 108 -14.86 -24.02 19.07
C LYS A 108 -14.63 -25.49 19.39
N GLU A 109 -13.95 -26.24 18.54
CA GLU A 109 -13.61 -27.64 18.80
C GLU A 109 -12.70 -27.79 20.02
N MET A 110 -11.69 -26.93 20.15
CA MET A 110 -10.80 -26.93 21.31
C MET A 110 -11.57 -26.66 22.61
N GLN A 111 -12.48 -25.68 22.58
CA GLN A 111 -13.31 -25.34 23.73
C GLN A 111 -14.24 -26.50 24.12
N GLN A 112 -14.91 -27.13 23.15
CA GLN A 112 -15.73 -28.31 23.41
C GLN A 112 -14.93 -29.48 24.01
N ARG A 113 -13.71 -29.73 23.52
CA ARG A 113 -12.83 -30.76 24.10
C ARG A 113 -12.43 -30.43 25.54
N MET A 114 -12.18 -29.15 25.84
CA MET A 114 -11.84 -28.70 27.19
C MET A 114 -13.04 -28.87 28.13
N ASP A 115 -14.23 -28.48 27.69
CA ASP A 115 -15.48 -28.63 28.45
C ASP A 115 -15.79 -30.11 28.73
N GLN A 116 -15.63 -30.99 27.74
CA GLN A 116 -15.80 -32.43 27.93
C GLN A 116 -14.82 -32.99 28.97
N ARG A 117 -13.53 -32.63 28.89
CA ARG A 117 -12.54 -33.06 29.88
C ARG A 117 -12.85 -32.53 31.27
N MET A 118 -13.35 -31.30 31.38
CA MET A 118 -13.72 -30.70 32.66
C MET A 118 -14.92 -31.43 33.28
N GLN A 119 -15.94 -31.74 32.49
CA GLN A 119 -17.09 -32.54 32.93
C GLN A 119 -16.67 -33.95 33.35
N GLU A 120 -15.78 -34.60 32.59
CA GLU A 120 -15.27 -35.92 32.94
C GLU A 120 -14.51 -35.90 34.28
N MET A 121 -13.66 -34.89 34.50
CA MET A 121 -12.97 -34.71 35.79
C MET A 121 -13.93 -34.45 36.94
N GLN A 122 -14.96 -33.61 36.74
CA GLN A 122 -15.99 -33.38 37.77
C GLN A 122 -16.73 -34.66 38.12
N ASN A 123 -17.16 -35.44 37.12
CA ASN A 123 -17.83 -36.71 37.33
C ASN A 123 -16.93 -37.71 38.09
N ARG A 124 -15.63 -37.74 37.76
CA ARG A 124 -14.65 -38.59 38.45
C ARG A 124 -14.43 -38.16 39.89
N GLN A 125 -14.37 -36.85 40.17
CA GLN A 125 -14.34 -36.34 41.54
C GLN A 125 -15.59 -36.70 42.34
N GLN A 126 -16.77 -36.58 41.74
CA GLN A 126 -18.02 -36.96 42.41
C GLN A 126 -18.08 -38.47 42.70
N GLN A 127 -17.57 -39.32 41.80
CA GLN A 127 -17.46 -40.76 42.06
C GLN A 127 -16.48 -41.06 43.20
N MET A 128 -15.33 -40.38 43.26
CA MET A 128 -14.37 -40.57 44.35
C MET A 128 -14.93 -40.10 45.71
N GLN A 129 -15.70 -39.02 45.75
CA GLN A 129 -16.37 -38.58 46.97
C GLN A 129 -17.44 -39.56 47.44
N GLN A 130 -18.17 -40.21 46.52
CA GLN A 130 -19.15 -41.25 46.87
C GLN A 130 -18.52 -42.58 47.28
N GLN A 131 -17.27 -42.85 46.85
CA GLN A 131 -16.53 -44.06 47.20
C GLN A 131 -15.65 -43.91 48.44
N GLN A 132 -15.56 -42.75 49.09
CA GLN A 132 -14.93 -42.66 50.41
C GLN A 132 -15.85 -43.32 51.46
N PRO A 133 -15.49 -44.49 52.03
CA PRO A 133 -16.19 -44.94 53.23
C PRO A 133 -15.80 -44.00 54.37
N SER A 134 -16.79 -43.54 55.12
CA SER A 134 -16.63 -42.75 56.33
C SER A 134 -15.75 -43.49 57.35
N GLN A 135 -14.43 -43.32 57.27
CA GLN A 135 -13.51 -43.70 58.33
C GLN A 135 -13.44 -42.55 59.33
N THR A 136 -14.31 -42.59 60.33
CA THR A 136 -14.13 -41.80 61.56
C THR A 136 -12.85 -42.29 62.26
N PRO A 137 -11.84 -41.43 62.52
CA PRO A 137 -10.67 -41.82 63.29
C PRO A 137 -11.07 -42.09 64.75
N GLN A 138 -10.98 -43.35 65.17
CA GLN A 138 -11.09 -43.73 66.58
C GLN A 138 -9.79 -43.27 67.28
N MET A 139 -9.81 -42.11 67.91
CA MET A 139 -8.69 -41.67 68.76
C MET A 139 -8.74 -42.41 70.09
N ALA A 140 -7.73 -43.24 70.37
CA ALA A 140 -7.45 -43.75 71.71
C ALA A 140 -6.79 -42.62 72.55
N PRO A 141 -7.10 -42.48 73.86
CA PRO A 141 -6.53 -41.42 74.68
C PRO A 141 -5.03 -41.66 74.98
N PRO A 142 -4.21 -40.59 75.10
CA PRO A 142 -2.79 -40.72 75.41
C PRO A 142 -2.56 -41.17 76.85
N ALA A 143 -1.72 -42.20 77.02
CA ALA A 143 -1.25 -42.66 78.32
C ALA A 143 -0.28 -41.63 78.93
N ASN A 144 -0.65 -41.13 80.11
CA ASN A 144 0.12 -40.19 80.91
C ASN A 144 1.22 -40.98 81.65
N ASN A 145 2.50 -40.79 81.30
CA ASN A 145 3.60 -41.34 82.08
C ASN A 145 4.57 -40.20 82.44
N ALA A 146 4.32 -39.58 83.60
CA ALA A 146 5.19 -38.58 84.19
C ALA A 146 6.18 -39.28 85.13
N THR A 147 7.46 -39.32 84.76
CA THR A 147 8.56 -39.63 85.68
C THR A 147 9.26 -38.33 86.10
N PRO A 148 9.43 -38.06 87.41
CA PRO A 148 10.13 -36.87 87.88
C PRO A 148 11.65 -37.08 87.89
N ASN A 149 12.39 -36.16 87.26
CA ASN A 149 13.84 -36.07 87.38
C ASN A 149 14.20 -35.54 88.77
N ASN A 150 14.86 -36.37 89.59
CA ASN A 150 15.41 -35.96 90.88
C ASN A 150 16.93 -35.76 90.76
N LEU A 151 17.40 -34.71 91.41
CA LEU A 151 18.76 -34.19 91.40
C LEU A 151 19.76 -35.16 92.04
N GLY A 152 20.94 -35.29 91.44
CA GLY A 152 22.05 -36.08 91.96
C GLY A 152 23.39 -35.45 91.61
N THR A 153 23.87 -34.62 92.53
CA THR A 153 25.21 -34.04 92.63
C THR A 153 26.32 -35.09 92.67
N THR A 154 27.50 -34.77 92.12
CA THR A 154 28.80 -34.74 92.84
C THR A 154 30.00 -35.07 91.93
N PHE A 155 30.97 -34.15 91.97
CA PHE A 155 32.35 -34.22 91.48
C PHE A 155 33.14 -35.42 92.03
N GLN A 156 34.13 -35.92 91.26
CA GLN A 156 35.48 -36.28 91.73
C GLN A 156 36.34 -36.72 90.51
N THR A 157 37.34 -35.90 90.16
CA THR A 157 38.81 -36.10 90.21
C THR A 157 39.41 -36.50 88.87
#